data_AF-A0A6N2L3J1-F1
#
_entry.id   AF-A0A6N2L3J1-F1
#
_cell.length_a   1.000
_cell.length_b   1.000
_cell.length_c   1.000
_cell.angle_alpha   90.00
_cell.angle_beta   90.00
_cell.angle_gamma   90.00
#
_symmetry.space_group_name_H-M   'P 1'
#
loop_
_entity.id
_entity.type
_entity.pdbx_description
1 polymer ?
#
loop_
_entity_poly.entity_id
_entity_poly.type
_entity_poly.pdbx_seq_one_letter_code
_entity_poly.pdbx_strand_id
1 'polypeptide(L)'
;MIPLWIFPIAVTCGNTFILKPSEKDPGASVMLAELVMEAGLPNGVLNIVHGTNEIINGICDDDDIKAISFVGPNVVGAHVHARASAKGKRIQSNIVAKNHAVVMPDASVGVTINALVAAGFGGAGQKCMSLNMVVFVGGLVPWEEKLAEHAKALKVTSGTELDAELGPVISKQAKEQISKLIQTSVESGAKLVLDGRNIVVAGYENGNFIGPTILSGVTINMECYKEEIFGPVLLCMQADSIEEAINIVNGNKYCNGASIFTTSGAAARKFQTEVEVGQVGINVPISVPQPFSSFISVKPSFAGDVNFDARNLKALKPSIFALRSSYYFSTGVVEPSSSLRSPPRVPNLIGGKFVDSQSSSTIDVINPATQEVVSQLPLTTNEEFKAAVSAAKHAFPAWRNTPITTRQRVMLKLQELIRRDIDKLAMNITTEQGKTLKDAHGDVFRGLEVVEHACGMATLQMGEYVPNVANGIDTFSIREPLGVCAGICPFNFPAMIPLWLHVAIPLS
;
A
#
# COMPACT_ATOMS: atom_id res chain seq x y z
N MET A 1 -16.28 5.22 -13.95
CA MET A 1 -15.02 4.44 -13.86
C MET A 1 -15.01 3.53 -12.63
N ILE A 2 -15.00 4.06 -11.40
CA ILE A 2 -14.81 3.26 -10.17
C ILE A 2 -15.78 2.07 -10.00
N PRO A 3 -17.11 2.18 -10.25
CA PRO A 3 -17.98 1.01 -10.18
C PRO A 3 -17.54 -0.16 -11.08
N LEU A 4 -17.06 0.15 -12.29
CA LEU A 4 -16.60 -0.83 -13.27
C LEU A 4 -15.26 -1.47 -12.92
N TRP A 5 -14.51 -0.90 -11.96
CA TRP A 5 -13.31 -1.54 -11.41
C TRP A 5 -13.65 -2.61 -10.38
N ILE A 6 -14.90 -2.68 -9.90
CA ILE A 6 -15.28 -3.55 -8.79
C ILE A 6 -16.26 -4.62 -9.26
N PHE A 7 -17.49 -4.22 -9.61
CA PHE A 7 -18.57 -5.19 -9.78
C PHE A 7 -18.37 -6.14 -10.97
N PRO A 8 -17.84 -5.74 -12.14
CA PRO A 8 -17.69 -6.68 -13.26
C PRO A 8 -16.74 -7.83 -12.90
N ILE A 9 -15.64 -7.53 -12.20
CA ILE A 9 -14.66 -8.52 -11.74
C ILE A 9 -15.31 -9.43 -10.69
N ALA A 10 -15.97 -8.85 -9.68
CA ALA A 10 -16.62 -9.60 -8.61
C ALA A 10 -17.69 -10.57 -9.16
N VAL A 11 -18.53 -10.09 -10.07
CA VAL A 11 -19.60 -10.87 -10.72
C VAL A 11 -19.02 -11.97 -11.61
N THR A 12 -17.99 -11.67 -12.41
CA THR A 12 -17.30 -12.67 -13.25
C THR A 12 -16.64 -13.76 -12.40
N CYS A 13 -16.22 -13.45 -11.17
CA CYS A 13 -15.70 -14.44 -10.22
C CYS A 13 -16.79 -15.36 -9.62
N GLY A 14 -18.07 -15.09 -9.89
CA GLY A 14 -19.22 -15.83 -9.36
C GLY A 14 -19.80 -15.23 -8.08
N ASN A 15 -19.45 -14.00 -7.71
CA ASN A 15 -20.06 -13.31 -6.56
C ASN A 15 -21.30 -12.53 -6.98
N THR A 16 -22.23 -12.31 -6.04
CA THR A 16 -23.25 -11.26 -6.16
C THR A 16 -22.72 -9.94 -5.59
N PHE A 17 -23.33 -8.81 -5.96
CA PHE A 17 -22.78 -7.50 -5.68
C PHE A 17 -23.85 -6.49 -5.24
N ILE A 18 -23.52 -5.72 -4.21
CA ILE A 18 -24.29 -4.55 -3.73
C ILE A 18 -23.42 -3.32 -3.96
N LEU A 19 -23.88 -2.42 -4.83
CA LEU A 19 -23.18 -1.18 -5.19
C LEU A 19 -23.89 0.03 -4.57
N LYS A 20 -23.16 0.85 -3.81
CA LYS A 20 -23.63 2.15 -3.30
C LYS A 20 -22.86 3.29 -3.98
N PRO A 21 -23.34 3.85 -5.10
CA PRO A 21 -22.66 4.95 -5.79
C PRO A 21 -22.78 6.26 -5.00
N SER A 22 -21.96 7.27 -5.33
CA SER A 22 -22.07 8.57 -4.66
C SER A 22 -23.45 9.19 -4.87
N GLU A 23 -23.96 9.82 -3.82
CA GLU A 23 -25.19 10.58 -3.83
C GLU A 23 -25.11 11.86 -4.70
N LYS A 24 -23.90 12.27 -5.11
CA LYS A 24 -23.68 13.47 -5.91
C LYS A 24 -23.83 13.25 -7.43
N ASP A 25 -23.59 12.03 -7.91
CA ASP A 25 -23.59 11.69 -9.34
C ASP A 25 -24.05 10.25 -9.65
N PRO A 26 -25.20 9.79 -9.12
CA PRO A 26 -25.61 8.39 -9.20
C PRO A 26 -26.02 7.92 -10.60
N GLY A 27 -26.39 8.84 -11.50
CA GLY A 27 -27.07 8.55 -12.76
C GLY A 27 -26.33 7.55 -13.66
N ALA A 28 -25.01 7.71 -13.80
CA ALA A 28 -24.21 6.79 -14.61
C ALA A 28 -24.22 5.35 -14.07
N SER A 29 -24.30 5.16 -12.75
CA SER A 29 -24.37 3.82 -12.16
C SER A 29 -25.73 3.16 -12.40
N VAL A 30 -26.80 3.95 -12.40
CA VAL A 30 -28.16 3.46 -12.72
C VAL A 30 -28.27 3.06 -14.19
N MET A 31 -27.77 3.90 -15.12
CA MET A 31 -27.72 3.55 -16.54
C MET A 31 -26.89 2.30 -16.81
N LEU A 32 -25.77 2.11 -16.09
CA LEU A 32 -24.99 0.87 -16.19
C LEU A 32 -25.77 -0.34 -15.69
N ALA A 33 -26.61 -0.21 -14.66
CA ALA A 33 -27.46 -1.32 -14.22
C ALA A 33 -28.50 -1.70 -15.27
N GLU A 34 -29.09 -0.73 -15.98
CA GLU A 34 -30.00 -0.99 -17.11
C GLU A 34 -29.30 -1.79 -18.21
N LEU A 35 -28.09 -1.39 -18.60
CA LEU A 35 -27.28 -2.11 -19.58
C LEU A 35 -26.89 -3.53 -19.11
N VAL A 36 -26.63 -3.70 -17.81
CA VAL A 36 -26.33 -5.01 -17.22
C VAL A 36 -27.56 -5.92 -17.24
N MET A 37 -28.76 -5.38 -17.03
CA MET A 37 -30.02 -6.12 -17.18
C MET A 37 -30.24 -6.53 -18.64
N GLU A 38 -30.01 -5.63 -19.61
CA GLU A 38 -30.10 -5.93 -21.04
C GLU A 38 -29.08 -7.00 -21.47
N ALA A 39 -27.88 -6.98 -20.89
CA ALA A 39 -26.84 -7.99 -21.12
C ALA A 39 -27.21 -9.39 -20.59
N GLY A 40 -28.34 -9.53 -19.88
CA GLY A 40 -28.84 -10.81 -19.39
C GLY A 40 -28.27 -11.24 -18.03
N LEU A 41 -27.77 -10.30 -17.23
CA LEU A 41 -27.33 -10.63 -15.87
C LEU A 41 -28.54 -11.09 -15.02
N PRO A 42 -28.48 -12.24 -14.32
CA PRO A 42 -29.60 -12.72 -13.53
C PRO A 42 -30.04 -11.75 -12.43
N ASN A 43 -31.35 -11.72 -12.16
CA ASN A 43 -31.94 -10.88 -11.12
C ASN A 43 -31.28 -11.10 -9.76
N GLY A 44 -30.92 -10.01 -9.08
CA GLY A 44 -30.29 -10.04 -7.77
C GLY A 44 -28.76 -10.24 -7.77
N VAL A 45 -28.14 -10.50 -8.92
CA VAL A 45 -26.67 -10.60 -8.99
C VAL A 45 -26.00 -9.24 -8.84
N LEU A 46 -26.56 -8.18 -9.42
CA LEU A 46 -26.18 -6.80 -9.16
C LEU A 46 -27.36 -6.06 -8.51
N ASN A 47 -27.10 -5.40 -7.39
CA ASN A 47 -28.07 -4.58 -6.68
C ASN A 47 -27.48 -3.18 -6.46
N ILE A 48 -28.24 -2.12 -6.73
CA ILE A 48 -27.84 -0.74 -6.45
C ILE A 48 -28.68 -0.20 -5.29
N VAL A 49 -28.01 0.36 -4.29
CA VAL A 49 -28.65 1.02 -3.14
C VAL A 49 -28.10 2.43 -2.98
N HIS A 50 -28.96 3.39 -2.62
CA HIS A 50 -28.58 4.78 -2.38
C HIS A 50 -28.67 5.12 -0.90
N GLY A 51 -27.86 6.07 -0.45
CA GLY A 51 -27.84 6.54 0.93
C GLY A 51 -26.47 7.07 1.32
N THR A 52 -26.27 7.46 2.57
CA THR A 52 -25.00 8.02 3.07
C THR A 52 -24.39 7.10 4.12
N ASN A 53 -24.05 7.60 5.31
CA ASN A 53 -23.32 6.87 6.34
C ASN A 53 -24.09 5.67 6.89
N GLU A 54 -25.43 5.75 6.98
CA GLU A 54 -26.25 4.65 7.49
C GLU A 54 -26.15 3.40 6.60
N ILE A 55 -26.25 3.57 5.29
CA ILE A 55 -26.11 2.47 4.33
C ILE A 55 -24.68 1.93 4.32
N ILE A 56 -23.67 2.80 4.41
CA ILE A 56 -22.27 2.37 4.52
C ILE A 56 -22.05 1.51 5.77
N ASN A 57 -22.59 1.93 6.91
CA ASN A 57 -22.51 1.15 8.15
C ASN A 57 -23.28 -0.17 8.05
N GLY A 58 -24.49 -0.15 7.47
CA GLY A 58 -25.26 -1.36 7.19
C GLY A 58 -24.47 -2.37 6.36
N ILE A 59 -23.79 -1.92 5.30
CA ILE A 59 -22.91 -2.76 4.48
C ILE A 59 -21.75 -3.35 5.31
N CYS A 60 -21.18 -2.57 6.24
CA CYS A 60 -20.10 -3.03 7.10
C CYS A 60 -20.55 -4.06 8.15
N ASP A 61 -21.79 -3.95 8.62
CA ASP A 61 -22.30 -4.70 9.76
C ASP A 61 -23.03 -5.99 9.37
N ASP A 62 -23.60 -6.04 8.16
CA ASP A 62 -24.39 -7.16 7.67
C ASP A 62 -23.56 -8.43 7.55
N ASP A 63 -23.95 -9.51 8.24
CA ASP A 63 -23.15 -10.74 8.34
C ASP A 63 -23.04 -11.52 7.01
N ASP A 64 -23.94 -11.29 6.05
CA ASP A 64 -23.93 -11.97 4.75
C ASP A 64 -22.95 -11.34 3.75
N ILE A 65 -22.59 -10.07 3.95
CA ILE A 65 -21.55 -9.41 3.14
C ILE A 65 -20.17 -9.91 3.55
N LYS A 66 -19.47 -10.62 2.65
CA LYS A 66 -18.17 -11.26 2.95
C LYS A 66 -16.95 -10.41 2.61
N ALA A 67 -17.10 -9.47 1.68
CA ALA A 67 -16.03 -8.59 1.22
C ALA A 67 -16.54 -7.19 0.91
N ILE A 68 -15.72 -6.17 1.17
CA ILE A 68 -16.04 -4.75 0.92
C ILE A 68 -14.91 -4.11 0.12
N SER A 69 -15.30 -3.31 -0.86
CA SER A 69 -14.38 -2.50 -1.66
C SER A 69 -14.81 -1.03 -1.60
N PHE A 70 -13.98 -0.20 -0.98
CA PHE A 70 -14.24 1.22 -0.78
C PHE A 70 -13.21 2.08 -1.54
N VAL A 71 -13.68 3.17 -2.15
CA VAL A 71 -12.86 4.22 -2.73
C VAL A 71 -13.46 5.56 -2.31
N GLY A 72 -12.69 6.41 -1.63
CA GLY A 72 -13.20 7.70 -1.17
C GLY A 72 -12.29 8.43 -0.17
N PRO A 73 -12.83 9.40 0.59
CA PRO A 73 -12.05 10.19 1.52
C PRO A 73 -11.41 9.38 2.65
N ASN A 74 -10.24 9.81 3.14
CA ASN A 74 -9.47 9.12 4.20
C ASN A 74 -10.26 8.77 5.44
N VAL A 75 -10.97 9.75 5.99
CA VAL A 75 -11.69 9.59 7.26
C VAL A 75 -12.76 8.51 7.13
N VAL A 76 -13.47 8.48 5.99
CA VAL A 76 -14.50 7.48 5.72
C VAL A 76 -13.86 6.13 5.44
N GLY A 77 -12.79 6.08 4.63
CA GLY A 77 -12.13 4.82 4.30
C GLY A 77 -11.49 4.12 5.51
N ALA A 78 -10.92 4.87 6.45
CA ALA A 78 -10.40 4.34 7.71
C ALA A 78 -11.53 3.79 8.61
N HIS A 79 -12.67 4.49 8.67
CA HIS A 79 -13.86 4.03 9.39
C HIS A 79 -14.42 2.72 8.82
N VAL A 80 -14.61 2.64 7.50
CA VAL A 80 -15.09 1.42 6.81
C VAL A 80 -14.11 0.27 7.03
N HIS A 81 -12.80 0.52 6.87
CA HIS A 81 -11.76 -0.49 7.10
C HIS A 81 -11.80 -1.07 8.52
N ALA A 82 -11.79 -0.21 9.55
CA ALA A 82 -11.79 -0.65 10.93
C ALA A 82 -13.07 -1.41 11.29
N ARG A 83 -14.23 -0.90 10.89
CA ARG A 83 -15.53 -1.50 11.21
C ARG A 83 -15.73 -2.86 10.55
N ALA A 84 -15.42 -2.98 9.25
CA ALA A 84 -15.54 -4.25 8.53
C ALA A 84 -14.52 -5.30 8.99
N SER A 85 -13.28 -4.90 9.25
CA SER A 85 -12.23 -5.80 9.75
C SER A 85 -12.59 -6.39 11.11
N ALA A 86 -13.19 -5.59 12.00
CA ALA A 86 -13.67 -6.07 13.30
C ALA A 86 -14.74 -7.17 13.18
N LYS A 87 -15.43 -7.27 12.04
CA LYS A 87 -16.40 -8.31 11.70
C LYS A 87 -15.79 -9.48 10.91
N GLY A 88 -14.47 -9.51 10.72
CA GLY A 88 -13.75 -10.55 9.98
C GLY A 88 -13.97 -10.51 8.47
N LYS A 89 -14.47 -9.39 7.93
CA LYS A 89 -14.72 -9.23 6.49
C LYS A 89 -13.42 -8.92 5.76
N ARG A 90 -13.29 -9.39 4.51
CA ARG A 90 -12.21 -8.94 3.62
C ARG A 90 -12.49 -7.50 3.21
N ILE A 91 -11.52 -6.61 3.32
CA ILE A 91 -11.73 -5.22 2.92
C ILE A 91 -10.52 -4.64 2.18
N GLN A 92 -10.82 -3.93 1.11
CA GLN A 92 -9.90 -2.99 0.46
C GLN A 92 -10.49 -1.58 0.56
N SER A 93 -9.67 -0.61 0.97
CA SER A 93 -10.08 0.78 1.17
C SER A 93 -9.03 1.71 0.57
N ASN A 94 -9.31 2.22 -0.64
CA ASN A 94 -8.48 3.21 -1.30
C ASN A 94 -8.88 4.60 -0.81
N ILE A 95 -7.89 5.36 -0.37
CA ILE A 95 -8.12 6.67 0.20
C ILE A 95 -7.32 7.78 -0.50
N VAL A 96 -7.43 9.01 -0.01
CA VAL A 96 -6.96 10.25 -0.65
C VAL A 96 -5.47 10.17 -1.02
N ALA A 97 -5.14 10.86 -2.10
CA ALA A 97 -3.77 10.98 -2.58
C ALA A 97 -3.36 12.41 -2.85
N LYS A 98 -2.05 12.63 -2.82
CA LYS A 98 -1.45 13.87 -3.27
C LYS A 98 -0.27 13.54 -4.17
N ASN A 99 -0.51 13.59 -5.47
CA ASN A 99 0.47 13.11 -6.44
C ASN A 99 1.48 14.21 -6.77
N HIS A 100 2.73 13.79 -6.95
CA HIS A 100 3.87 14.67 -7.19
C HIS A 100 4.45 14.42 -8.58
N ALA A 101 4.95 15.47 -9.23
CA ALA A 101 5.79 15.39 -10.41
C ALA A 101 7.11 16.07 -10.12
N VAL A 102 8.23 15.37 -10.32
CA VAL A 102 9.57 15.93 -10.24
C VAL A 102 10.00 16.29 -11.66
N VAL A 103 10.40 17.54 -11.88
CA VAL A 103 10.87 18.02 -13.18
C VAL A 103 12.37 18.31 -13.06
N MET A 104 13.16 17.54 -13.78
CA MET A 104 14.61 17.72 -13.85
C MET A 104 14.97 18.83 -14.87
N PRO A 105 16.14 19.48 -14.75
CA PRO A 105 16.58 20.52 -15.69
C PRO A 105 16.68 20.04 -17.15
N ASP A 106 16.89 18.75 -17.36
CA ASP A 106 17.04 18.12 -18.68
C ASP A 106 15.70 17.62 -19.28
N ALA A 107 14.58 17.92 -18.64
CA ALA A 107 13.25 17.57 -19.12
C ALA A 107 12.89 18.34 -20.41
N SER A 108 12.18 17.68 -21.33
CA SER A 108 11.66 18.34 -22.54
C SER A 108 10.54 19.32 -22.17
N VAL A 109 10.78 20.63 -22.38
CA VAL A 109 9.89 21.68 -21.85
C VAL A 109 8.46 21.57 -22.36
N GLY A 110 8.25 21.54 -23.68
CA GLY A 110 6.91 21.56 -24.27
C GLY A 110 6.08 20.33 -23.90
N VAL A 111 6.69 19.14 -23.98
CA VAL A 111 6.02 17.87 -23.61
C VAL A 111 5.68 17.86 -22.13
N THR A 112 6.60 18.30 -21.28
CA THR A 112 6.41 18.34 -19.82
C THR A 112 5.30 19.30 -19.44
N ILE A 113 5.30 20.54 -19.94
CA ILE A 113 4.25 21.53 -19.62
C ILE A 113 2.87 21.01 -20.03
N ASN A 114 2.72 20.49 -21.24
CA ASN A 114 1.43 19.92 -21.69
C ASN A 114 0.96 18.78 -20.78
N ALA A 115 1.87 17.90 -20.38
CA ALA A 115 1.58 16.82 -19.44
C ALA A 115 1.14 17.33 -18.06
N LEU A 116 1.84 18.31 -17.50
CA LEU A 116 1.52 18.90 -16.19
C LEU A 116 0.14 19.59 -16.20
N VAL A 117 -0.17 20.36 -17.25
CA VAL A 117 -1.46 21.05 -17.41
C VAL A 117 -2.61 20.05 -17.51
N ALA A 118 -2.50 19.06 -18.39
CA ALA A 118 -3.52 18.03 -18.57
C ALA A 118 -3.76 17.22 -17.27
N ALA A 119 -2.68 16.92 -16.55
CA ALA A 119 -2.74 16.15 -15.32
C ALA A 119 -3.25 16.94 -14.11
N GLY A 120 -2.91 18.23 -14.02
CA GLY A 120 -3.27 19.09 -12.89
C GLY A 120 -4.69 19.66 -12.97
N PHE A 121 -5.13 20.01 -14.18
CA PHE A 121 -6.42 20.69 -14.37
C PHE A 121 -7.49 19.81 -14.99
N GLY A 122 -7.13 18.76 -15.74
CA GLY A 122 -8.10 17.88 -16.37
C GLY A 122 -9.08 17.28 -15.36
N GLY A 123 -10.35 17.15 -15.71
CA GLY A 123 -11.40 16.70 -14.77
C GLY A 123 -11.64 17.65 -13.60
N ALA A 124 -11.32 18.94 -13.76
CA ALA A 124 -11.35 19.96 -12.71
C ALA A 124 -10.52 19.61 -11.47
N GLY A 125 -9.45 18.82 -11.64
CA GLY A 125 -8.59 18.34 -10.55
C GLY A 125 -9.27 17.37 -9.56
N GLN A 126 -10.50 16.92 -9.86
CA GLN A 126 -11.30 16.06 -8.99
C GLN A 126 -11.05 14.57 -9.28
N LYS A 127 -9.78 14.16 -9.26
CA LYS A 127 -9.35 12.78 -9.49
C LYS A 127 -8.34 12.38 -8.43
N CYS A 128 -8.44 11.16 -7.90
CA CYS A 128 -7.43 10.60 -6.98
C CYS A 128 -6.02 10.54 -7.58
N MET A 129 -5.94 10.52 -8.91
CA MET A 129 -4.69 10.52 -9.68
C MET A 129 -4.37 11.90 -10.27
N SER A 130 -5.11 12.96 -9.90
CA SER A 130 -4.79 14.32 -10.33
C SER A 130 -3.40 14.70 -9.86
N LEU A 131 -2.64 15.41 -10.68
CA LEU A 131 -1.39 15.98 -10.25
C LEU A 131 -1.68 17.18 -9.35
N ASN A 132 -1.17 17.17 -8.12
CA ASN A 132 -1.40 18.28 -7.18
C ASN A 132 -0.15 19.13 -7.01
N MET A 133 1.03 18.53 -7.16
CA MET A 133 2.30 19.16 -6.83
C MET A 133 3.37 18.91 -7.88
N VAL A 134 4.11 19.96 -8.21
CA VAL A 134 5.28 19.90 -9.09
C VAL A 134 6.50 20.40 -8.33
N VAL A 135 7.55 19.60 -8.30
CA VAL A 135 8.85 19.92 -7.69
C VAL A 135 9.84 20.13 -8.82
N PHE A 136 10.29 21.37 -9.00
CA PHE A 136 11.28 21.73 -10.02
C PHE A 136 12.68 21.66 -9.42
N VAL A 137 13.53 20.80 -9.98
CA VAL A 137 14.92 20.66 -9.56
C VAL A 137 15.77 21.71 -10.28
N GLY A 138 16.56 22.49 -9.54
CA GLY A 138 17.47 23.49 -10.09
C GLY A 138 16.83 24.84 -10.44
N GLY A 139 15.56 25.08 -10.04
CA GLY A 139 14.90 26.38 -10.12
C GLY A 139 13.53 26.38 -10.81
N LEU A 140 12.72 27.38 -10.46
CA LEU A 140 11.34 27.54 -10.96
C LEU A 140 11.24 28.25 -12.31
N VAL A 141 12.20 29.12 -12.65
CA VAL A 141 12.20 29.91 -13.90
C VAL A 141 13.00 29.14 -14.96
N PRO A 142 12.45 28.88 -16.17
CA PRO A 142 11.25 29.48 -16.79
C PRO A 142 9.97 28.62 -16.71
N TRP A 143 9.95 27.57 -15.88
CA TRP A 143 8.84 26.61 -15.83
C TRP A 143 7.52 27.23 -15.37
N GLU A 144 7.56 28.05 -14.32
CA GLU A 144 6.39 28.69 -13.71
C GLU A 144 5.62 29.55 -14.73
N GLU A 145 6.33 30.37 -15.51
CA GLU A 145 5.74 31.27 -16.50
C GLU A 145 5.06 30.49 -17.63
N LYS A 146 5.76 29.50 -18.20
CA LYS A 146 5.22 28.66 -19.28
C LYS A 146 4.02 27.84 -18.80
N LEU A 147 4.06 27.34 -17.57
CA LEU A 147 2.95 26.61 -16.98
C LEU A 147 1.72 27.52 -16.83
N ALA A 148 1.90 28.74 -16.35
CA ALA A 148 0.82 29.70 -16.21
C ALA A 148 0.23 30.14 -17.55
N GLU A 149 1.07 30.33 -18.58
CA GLU A 149 0.64 30.65 -19.93
C GLU A 149 -0.27 29.56 -20.51
N HIS A 150 0.17 28.29 -20.44
CA HIS A 150 -0.59 27.16 -20.97
C HIS A 150 -1.87 26.89 -20.15
N ALA A 151 -1.79 27.01 -18.83
CA ALA A 151 -2.94 26.87 -17.96
C ALA A 151 -4.01 27.94 -18.25
N LYS A 152 -3.59 29.20 -18.46
CA LYS A 152 -4.51 30.31 -18.78
C LYS A 152 -5.22 30.13 -20.12
N ALA A 153 -4.62 29.40 -21.06
CA ALA A 153 -5.21 29.12 -22.36
C ALA A 153 -6.36 28.11 -22.31
N LEU A 154 -6.52 27.37 -21.21
CA LEU A 154 -7.57 26.36 -21.06
C LEU A 154 -8.97 26.98 -21.16
N LYS A 155 -9.81 26.40 -22.02
CA LYS A 155 -11.21 26.81 -22.14
C LYS A 155 -12.04 26.29 -20.96
N VAL A 156 -12.40 27.20 -20.05
CA VAL A 156 -13.29 26.91 -18.91
C VAL A 156 -14.74 27.14 -19.32
N THR A 157 -15.54 26.07 -19.37
CA THR A 157 -16.97 26.15 -19.72
C THR A 157 -17.72 24.90 -19.26
N SER A 158 -19.03 24.78 -19.55
CA SER A 158 -19.81 23.57 -19.27
C SER A 158 -19.21 22.36 -19.98
N GLY A 159 -19.17 21.21 -19.28
CA GLY A 159 -18.65 19.96 -19.83
C GLY A 159 -19.48 19.37 -20.98
N THR A 160 -20.63 19.98 -21.31
CA THR A 160 -21.43 19.64 -22.50
C THR A 160 -20.93 20.33 -23.77
N GLU A 161 -20.08 21.35 -23.66
CA GLU A 161 -19.48 22.02 -24.82
C GLU A 161 -18.31 21.18 -25.37
N LEU A 162 -18.24 21.02 -26.70
CA LEU A 162 -17.27 20.12 -27.35
C LEU A 162 -15.81 20.53 -27.16
N ASP A 163 -15.55 21.81 -26.99
CA ASP A 163 -14.21 22.37 -26.79
C ASP A 163 -13.92 22.72 -25.32
N ALA A 164 -14.73 22.21 -24.38
CA ALA A 164 -14.47 22.36 -22.96
C ALA A 164 -13.21 21.59 -22.54
N GLU A 165 -12.25 22.31 -21.95
CA GLU A 165 -11.05 21.69 -21.37
C GLU A 165 -11.12 21.62 -19.84
N LEU A 166 -11.90 22.51 -19.23
CA LEU A 166 -12.12 22.56 -17.79
C LEU A 166 -13.59 22.80 -17.44
N GLY A 167 -14.20 21.85 -16.73
CA GLY A 167 -15.57 21.94 -16.23
C GLY A 167 -15.70 22.52 -14.81
N PRO A 168 -16.92 22.58 -14.25
CA PRO A 168 -17.15 23.02 -12.88
C PRO A 168 -16.70 21.98 -11.85
N VAL A 169 -16.49 22.42 -10.61
CA VAL A 169 -16.36 21.50 -9.47
C VAL A 169 -17.72 21.00 -9.00
N ILE A 170 -17.75 19.85 -8.33
CA ILE A 170 -18.96 19.05 -8.11
C ILE A 170 -20.07 19.78 -7.32
N SER A 171 -19.71 20.73 -6.43
CA SER A 171 -20.70 21.44 -5.62
C SER A 171 -20.23 22.81 -5.16
N LYS A 172 -21.17 23.61 -4.66
CA LYS A 172 -20.88 24.92 -4.06
C LYS A 172 -19.94 24.81 -2.86
N GLN A 173 -20.16 23.81 -2.02
CA GLN A 173 -19.30 23.52 -0.86
C GLN A 173 -17.88 23.16 -1.29
N ALA A 174 -17.71 22.42 -2.39
CA ALA A 174 -16.39 22.15 -2.96
C ALA A 174 -15.72 23.44 -3.42
N LYS A 175 -16.46 24.30 -4.16
CA LYS A 175 -15.95 25.61 -4.60
C LYS A 175 -15.50 26.49 -3.44
N GLU A 176 -16.31 26.58 -2.38
CA GLU A 176 -16.01 27.34 -1.17
C GLU A 176 -14.76 26.80 -0.45
N GLN A 177 -14.66 25.48 -0.28
CA GLN A 177 -13.52 24.85 0.38
C GLN A 177 -12.20 25.05 -0.40
N ILE A 178 -12.24 24.87 -1.72
CA ILE A 178 -11.05 25.10 -2.57
C ILE A 178 -10.63 26.58 -2.50
N SER A 179 -11.60 27.51 -2.61
CA SER A 179 -11.32 28.95 -2.54
C SER A 179 -10.72 29.35 -1.20
N LYS A 180 -11.22 28.76 -0.10
CA LYS A 180 -10.67 28.94 1.25
C LYS A 180 -9.23 28.45 1.34
N LEU A 181 -8.94 27.23 0.87
CA LEU A 181 -7.58 26.68 0.90
C LEU A 181 -6.60 27.52 0.06
N ILE A 182 -7.02 28.00 -1.11
CA ILE A 182 -6.20 28.93 -1.92
C ILE A 182 -5.92 30.22 -1.12
N GLN A 183 -6.95 30.82 -0.53
CA GLN A 183 -6.80 32.05 0.25
C GLN A 183 -5.83 31.87 1.43
N THR A 184 -6.02 30.82 2.23
CA THR A 184 -5.13 30.50 3.37
C THR A 184 -3.70 30.20 2.92
N SER A 185 -3.50 29.64 1.72
CA SER A 185 -2.16 29.44 1.15
C SER A 185 -1.44 30.76 0.89
N VAL A 186 -2.14 31.72 0.31
CA VAL A 186 -1.59 33.05 0.01
C VAL A 186 -1.26 33.80 1.30
N GLU A 187 -2.16 33.74 2.29
CA GLU A 187 -1.93 34.30 3.63
C GLU A 187 -0.73 33.67 4.33
N SER A 188 -0.47 32.39 4.06
CA SER A 188 0.69 31.64 4.58
C SER A 188 2.00 31.92 3.81
N GLY A 189 1.97 32.80 2.79
CA GLY A 189 3.14 33.24 2.04
C GLY A 189 3.36 32.55 0.70
N ALA A 190 2.43 31.72 0.22
CA ALA A 190 2.51 31.18 -1.14
C ALA A 190 2.28 32.28 -2.18
N LYS A 191 3.07 32.28 -3.25
CA LYS A 191 2.90 33.19 -4.39
C LYS A 191 1.74 32.71 -5.26
N LEU A 192 0.74 33.57 -5.47
CA LEU A 192 -0.36 33.30 -6.40
C LEU A 192 0.05 33.69 -7.82
N VAL A 193 0.37 32.70 -8.65
CA VAL A 193 0.86 32.90 -10.03
C VAL A 193 -0.32 33.06 -10.99
N LEU A 194 -1.35 32.25 -10.81
CA LEU A 194 -2.58 32.29 -11.59
C LEU A 194 -3.76 32.09 -10.63
N ASP A 195 -4.74 32.99 -10.66
CA ASP A 195 -5.93 32.95 -9.79
C ASP A 195 -7.19 32.62 -10.58
N GLY A 196 -7.73 31.43 -10.37
CA GLY A 196 -8.96 30.97 -11.00
C GLY A 196 -10.24 31.17 -10.17
N ARG A 197 -10.17 31.74 -8.96
CA ARG A 197 -11.30 31.73 -7.99
C ARG A 197 -12.53 32.50 -8.47
N ASN A 198 -12.31 33.62 -9.15
CA ASN A 198 -13.35 34.58 -9.52
C ASN A 198 -13.78 34.49 -10.99
N ILE A 199 -13.54 33.34 -11.65
CA ILE A 199 -13.96 33.16 -13.04
C ILE A 199 -15.49 33.18 -13.15
N VAL A 200 -15.99 33.88 -14.16
CA VAL A 200 -17.41 33.89 -14.54
C VAL A 200 -17.51 33.33 -15.95
N VAL A 201 -18.25 32.24 -16.10
CA VAL A 201 -18.49 31.59 -17.39
C VAL A 201 -19.82 32.08 -17.93
N ALA A 202 -19.81 32.71 -19.10
CA ALA A 202 -21.02 33.24 -19.74
C ALA A 202 -22.06 32.13 -19.95
N GLY A 203 -23.32 32.40 -19.57
CA GLY A 203 -24.42 31.44 -19.61
C GLY A 203 -24.47 30.48 -18.42
N TYR A 204 -23.45 30.49 -17.56
CA TYR A 204 -23.36 29.66 -16.36
C TYR A 204 -22.85 30.45 -15.15
N GLU A 205 -23.34 31.68 -14.97
CA GLU A 205 -22.86 32.65 -13.97
C GLU A 205 -23.00 32.12 -12.53
N ASN A 206 -24.01 31.29 -12.29
CA ASN A 206 -24.25 30.64 -11.00
C ASN A 206 -23.52 29.28 -10.85
N GLY A 207 -22.66 28.93 -11.80
CA GLY A 207 -21.95 27.67 -11.83
C GLY A 207 -20.84 27.59 -10.79
N ASN A 208 -20.53 26.36 -10.36
CA ASN A 208 -19.46 26.06 -9.42
C ASN A 208 -18.08 26.03 -10.12
N PHE A 209 -17.74 27.07 -10.87
CA PHE A 209 -16.46 27.13 -11.57
C PHE A 209 -15.33 27.63 -10.67
N ILE A 210 -14.18 27.00 -10.84
CA ILE A 210 -12.86 27.49 -10.43
C ILE A 210 -11.96 27.29 -11.64
N GLY A 211 -11.33 28.37 -12.11
CA GLY A 211 -10.38 28.31 -13.20
C GLY A 211 -9.05 27.67 -12.78
N PRO A 212 -8.14 27.41 -13.73
CA PRO A 212 -6.80 26.95 -13.42
C PRO A 212 -6.13 27.89 -12.42
N THR A 213 -5.65 27.35 -11.30
CA THR A 213 -4.98 28.12 -10.25
C THR A 213 -3.59 27.54 -10.01
N ILE A 214 -2.57 28.41 -9.92
CA ILE A 214 -1.19 28.01 -9.67
C ILE A 214 -0.68 28.77 -8.45
N LEU A 215 -0.22 28.02 -7.45
CA LEU A 215 0.46 28.52 -6.26
C LEU A 215 1.92 28.09 -6.32
N SER A 216 2.83 29.00 -6.01
CA SER A 216 4.27 28.78 -6.06
C SER A 216 4.95 29.21 -4.77
N GLY A 217 6.21 28.81 -4.58
CA GLY A 217 6.91 28.98 -3.31
C GLY A 217 6.26 28.21 -2.16
N VAL A 218 5.58 27.10 -2.48
CA VAL A 218 4.95 26.25 -1.47
C VAL A 218 6.02 25.54 -0.66
N THR A 219 5.81 25.40 0.65
CA THR A 219 6.70 24.65 1.54
C THR A 219 5.96 23.51 2.21
N ILE A 220 6.69 22.49 2.68
CA ILE A 220 6.13 21.32 3.36
C ILE A 220 5.32 21.67 4.64
N ASN A 221 5.50 22.87 5.17
CA ASN A 221 4.82 23.33 6.38
C ASN A 221 3.46 23.97 6.12
N MET A 222 3.18 24.39 4.89
CA MET A 222 1.92 25.05 4.52
C MET A 222 0.75 24.06 4.53
N GLU A 223 -0.43 24.53 4.92
CA GLU A 223 -1.65 23.70 4.93
C GLU A 223 -1.98 23.15 3.55
N CYS A 224 -1.79 23.95 2.50
CA CYS A 224 -1.98 23.48 1.12
C CYS A 224 -1.01 22.41 0.68
N TYR A 225 0.13 22.21 1.36
CA TYR A 225 0.99 21.03 1.15
C TYR A 225 0.44 19.81 1.89
N LYS A 226 -0.04 19.99 3.13
CA LYS A 226 -0.48 18.90 4.01
C LYS A 226 -1.85 18.33 3.61
N GLU A 227 -2.78 19.20 3.23
CA GLU A 227 -4.16 18.85 2.87
C GLU A 227 -4.31 18.69 1.35
N GLU A 228 -5.22 17.81 0.94
CA GLU A 228 -5.58 17.67 -0.48
C GLU A 228 -6.47 18.83 -0.91
N ILE A 229 -6.09 19.50 -2.01
CA ILE A 229 -6.99 20.44 -2.70
C ILE A 229 -7.62 19.66 -3.86
N PHE A 230 -8.87 19.24 -3.68
CA PHE A 230 -9.61 18.46 -4.67
C PHE A 230 -10.27 19.38 -5.72
N GLY A 231 -9.43 20.06 -6.50
CA GLY A 231 -9.83 21.09 -7.46
C GLY A 231 -8.71 21.40 -8.45
N PRO A 232 -8.94 22.31 -9.43
CA PRO A 232 -7.99 22.62 -10.50
C PRO A 232 -6.89 23.57 -10.01
N VAL A 233 -6.10 23.11 -9.03
CA VAL A 233 -5.04 23.86 -8.36
C VAL A 233 -3.73 23.08 -8.42
N LEU A 234 -2.71 23.69 -9.02
CA LEU A 234 -1.35 23.15 -9.03
C LEU A 234 -0.45 23.91 -8.05
N LEU A 235 0.30 23.14 -7.26
CA LEU A 235 1.26 23.64 -6.28
C LEU A 235 2.67 23.46 -6.83
N CYS A 236 3.50 24.51 -6.80
CA CYS A 236 4.86 24.49 -7.30
C CYS A 236 5.85 24.66 -6.13
N MET A 237 6.85 23.77 -6.11
CA MET A 237 7.97 23.77 -5.17
C MET A 237 9.29 23.74 -5.93
N GLN A 238 10.35 24.12 -5.24
CA GLN A 238 11.72 23.99 -5.73
C GLN A 238 12.48 22.97 -4.87
N ALA A 239 13.41 22.27 -5.50
CA ALA A 239 14.45 21.50 -4.84
C ALA A 239 15.80 21.79 -5.49
N ASP A 240 16.88 21.73 -4.73
CA ASP A 240 18.25 21.95 -5.21
C ASP A 240 18.82 20.69 -5.87
N SER A 241 18.25 19.53 -5.57
CA SER A 241 18.74 18.23 -6.04
C SER A 241 17.61 17.21 -6.21
N ILE A 242 17.90 16.11 -6.92
CA ILE A 242 16.97 14.99 -7.04
C ILE A 242 16.73 14.31 -5.69
N GLU A 243 17.75 14.26 -4.83
CA GLU A 243 17.67 13.69 -3.49
C GLU A 243 16.68 14.47 -2.62
N GLU A 244 16.76 15.80 -2.65
CA GLU A 244 15.81 16.66 -1.95
C GLU A 244 14.39 16.49 -2.51
N ALA A 245 14.24 16.42 -3.84
CA ALA A 245 12.94 16.19 -4.45
C ALA A 245 12.33 14.85 -4.02
N ILE A 246 13.11 13.77 -4.00
CA ILE A 246 12.68 12.45 -3.51
C ILE A 246 12.29 12.53 -2.03
N ASN A 247 13.06 13.24 -1.20
CA ASN A 247 12.74 13.42 0.21
C ASN A 247 11.42 14.20 0.43
N ILE A 248 11.15 15.22 -0.40
CA ILE A 248 9.87 15.93 -0.38
C ILE A 248 8.73 14.96 -0.69
N VAL A 249 8.83 14.22 -1.81
CA VAL A 249 7.82 13.23 -2.22
C VAL A 249 7.61 12.18 -1.13
N ASN A 250 8.68 11.62 -0.57
CA ASN A 250 8.62 10.59 0.46
C ASN A 250 8.14 11.15 1.81
N GLY A 251 8.36 12.43 2.10
CA GLY A 251 7.87 13.09 3.31
C GLY A 251 6.36 13.32 3.31
N ASN A 252 5.70 13.20 2.15
CA ASN A 252 4.25 13.30 2.05
C ASN A 252 3.56 12.09 2.71
N LYS A 253 2.53 12.38 3.50
CA LYS A 253 1.68 11.38 4.17
C LYS A 253 0.88 10.55 3.16
N TYR A 254 0.54 11.12 2.00
CA TYR A 254 -0.35 10.53 1.00
C TYR A 254 0.41 10.20 -0.29
N CYS A 255 0.72 8.92 -0.55
CA CYS A 255 1.53 8.53 -1.71
C CYS A 255 0.85 7.44 -2.55
N ASN A 256 -0.06 7.83 -3.44
CA ASN A 256 -0.54 6.95 -4.51
C ASN A 256 0.50 6.88 -5.63
N GLY A 257 0.71 8.01 -6.33
CA GLY A 257 1.62 8.07 -7.47
C GLY A 257 2.56 9.27 -7.43
N ALA A 258 3.72 9.09 -8.06
CA ALA A 258 4.62 10.18 -8.39
C ALA A 258 5.23 9.99 -9.77
N SER A 259 5.63 11.08 -10.40
CA SER A 259 6.28 11.04 -11.71
C SER A 259 7.59 11.80 -11.72
N ILE A 260 8.47 11.46 -12.66
CA ILE A 260 9.68 12.21 -12.97
C ILE A 260 9.71 12.53 -14.46
N PHE A 261 10.06 13.77 -14.80
CA PHE A 261 10.34 14.23 -16.15
C PHE A 261 11.83 14.47 -16.31
N THR A 262 12.49 13.72 -17.20
CA THR A 262 13.94 13.75 -17.42
C THR A 262 14.31 13.02 -18.71
N THR A 263 15.45 13.36 -19.32
CA THR A 263 16.05 12.59 -20.42
C THR A 263 17.16 11.66 -19.93
N SER A 264 17.59 11.79 -18.67
CA SER A 264 18.58 10.96 -18.02
C SER A 264 18.01 9.64 -17.51
N GLY A 265 18.44 8.52 -18.11
CA GLY A 265 18.12 7.18 -17.61
C GLY A 265 18.61 6.92 -16.17
N ALA A 266 19.70 7.56 -15.76
CA ALA A 266 20.22 7.46 -14.39
C ALA A 266 19.30 8.15 -13.38
N ALA A 267 18.80 9.36 -13.71
CA ALA A 267 17.85 10.08 -12.86
C ALA A 267 16.51 9.33 -12.76
N ALA A 268 16.00 8.85 -13.89
CA ALA A 268 14.77 8.07 -13.94
C ALA A 268 14.87 6.79 -13.09
N ARG A 269 15.99 6.05 -13.20
CA ARG A 269 16.21 4.83 -12.41
C ARG A 269 16.36 5.12 -10.92
N LYS A 270 17.09 6.19 -10.57
CA LYS A 270 17.26 6.62 -9.18
C LYS A 270 15.90 6.96 -8.56
N PHE A 271 15.12 7.81 -9.21
CA PHE A 271 13.79 8.19 -8.75
C PHE A 271 12.89 6.96 -8.56
N GLN A 272 12.81 6.09 -9.57
CA GLN A 272 12.03 4.85 -9.50
C GLN A 272 12.38 3.95 -8.31
N THR A 273 13.66 3.90 -7.91
CA THR A 273 14.14 2.97 -6.87
C THR A 273 14.02 3.56 -5.47
N GLU A 274 14.11 4.88 -5.34
CA GLU A 274 14.19 5.56 -4.04
C GLU A 274 12.87 6.23 -3.62
N VAL A 275 11.93 6.42 -4.55
CA VAL A 275 10.61 6.96 -4.23
C VAL A 275 9.72 5.91 -3.55
N GLU A 276 9.01 6.30 -2.50
CA GLU A 276 8.13 5.45 -1.69
C GLU A 276 6.66 5.67 -2.06
N VAL A 277 6.33 5.46 -3.33
CA VAL A 277 4.96 5.55 -3.88
C VAL A 277 4.54 4.22 -4.52
N GLY A 278 3.25 3.98 -4.65
CA GLY A 278 2.76 2.74 -5.27
C GLY A 278 2.82 2.74 -6.80
N GLN A 279 2.90 3.91 -7.42
CA GLN A 279 2.92 4.07 -8.87
C GLN A 279 3.94 5.13 -9.28
N VAL A 280 4.80 4.79 -10.25
CA VAL A 280 5.85 5.68 -10.75
C VAL A 280 5.65 5.93 -12.25
N GLY A 281 5.53 7.20 -12.62
CA GLY A 281 5.55 7.64 -14.02
C GLY A 281 6.93 8.17 -14.43
N ILE A 282 7.45 7.73 -15.58
CA ILE A 282 8.67 8.30 -16.18
C ILE A 282 8.25 9.00 -17.47
N ASN A 283 8.38 10.34 -17.50
CA ASN A 283 7.87 11.21 -18.56
C ASN A 283 6.36 11.07 -18.83
N VAL A 284 5.62 10.56 -17.85
CA VAL A 284 4.16 10.43 -17.84
C VAL A 284 3.66 11.00 -16.51
N PRO A 285 2.77 12.01 -16.51
CA PRO A 285 2.42 12.74 -15.29
C PRO A 285 1.53 11.94 -14.35
N ILE A 286 0.74 11.02 -14.91
CA ILE A 286 -0.21 10.20 -14.20
C ILE A 286 -0.10 8.76 -14.72
N SER A 287 0.47 7.87 -13.91
CA SER A 287 0.55 6.44 -14.19
C SER A 287 -0.74 5.73 -13.76
N VAL A 288 -1.87 5.98 -14.45
CA VAL A 288 -3.11 5.23 -14.19
C VAL A 288 -2.95 3.80 -14.72
N PRO A 289 -3.07 2.77 -13.87
CA PRO A 289 -2.93 1.38 -14.31
C PRO A 289 -4.12 0.98 -15.19
N GLN A 290 -3.84 0.09 -16.15
CA GLN A 290 -4.87 -0.56 -16.95
C GLN A 290 -5.64 -1.60 -16.10
N PRO A 291 -6.83 -2.07 -16.52
CA PRO A 291 -7.65 -3.00 -15.74
C PRO A 291 -6.97 -4.33 -15.35
N PHE A 292 -5.92 -4.71 -16.07
CA PHE A 292 -5.09 -5.90 -15.82
C PHE A 292 -3.84 -5.62 -15.00
N SER A 293 -3.61 -4.38 -14.56
CA SER A 293 -2.51 -3.96 -13.67
C SER A 293 -3.08 -3.61 -12.30
N SER A 294 -2.28 -3.82 -11.24
CA SER A 294 -2.74 -3.52 -9.88
C SER A 294 -2.69 -2.01 -9.60
N PHE A 295 -3.72 -1.46 -8.96
CA PHE A 295 -3.65 -0.13 -8.34
C PHE A 295 -3.04 -0.26 -6.94
N ILE A 296 -1.83 0.27 -6.74
CA ILE A 296 -1.03 0.06 -5.52
C ILE A 296 -0.80 1.42 -4.84
N SER A 297 -0.85 1.44 -3.51
CA SER A 297 -0.38 2.55 -2.68
C SER A 297 0.36 1.98 -1.46
N VAL A 298 1.48 2.63 -1.07
CA VAL A 298 2.43 2.10 -0.06
C VAL A 298 2.29 2.79 1.31
N LYS A 299 1.66 3.96 1.34
CA LYS A 299 1.47 4.82 2.52
C LYS A 299 -0.01 4.86 2.90
N PRO A 300 -0.46 5.54 3.98
CA PRO A 300 -1.84 5.41 4.46
C PRO A 300 -2.92 5.71 3.43
N SER A 301 -2.60 6.23 2.23
CA SER A 301 -3.47 6.24 1.03
C SER A 301 -4.14 4.90 0.67
N PHE A 302 -3.78 3.79 1.34
CA PHE A 302 -4.50 2.52 1.29
C PHE A 302 -4.65 1.87 2.68
N ALA A 303 -5.82 1.28 2.96
CA ALA A 303 -6.04 0.40 4.10
C ALA A 303 -6.62 -0.93 3.62
N GLY A 304 -5.84 -2.01 3.76
CA GLY A 304 -6.18 -3.38 3.38
C GLY A 304 -4.93 -4.16 2.94
N ASP A 305 -5.04 -5.50 2.84
CA ASP A 305 -3.92 -6.37 2.42
C ASP A 305 -3.94 -6.73 0.91
N VAL A 306 -4.94 -6.23 0.16
CA VAL A 306 -5.20 -6.63 -1.24
C VAL A 306 -5.43 -5.43 -2.16
N ASN A 307 -4.54 -5.24 -3.14
CA ASN A 307 -4.66 -4.19 -4.15
C ASN A 307 -5.82 -4.45 -5.12
N PHE A 308 -6.37 -3.37 -5.70
CA PHE A 308 -7.33 -3.43 -6.80
C PHE A 308 -6.67 -4.05 -8.04
N ASP A 309 -6.96 -5.32 -8.30
CA ASP A 309 -6.40 -6.05 -9.43
C ASP A 309 -7.36 -7.14 -9.89
N ALA A 310 -7.62 -7.22 -11.19
CA ALA A 310 -8.34 -8.33 -11.82
C ALA A 310 -7.66 -9.70 -11.60
N ARG A 311 -6.36 -9.71 -11.26
CA ARG A 311 -5.56 -10.91 -11.02
C ARG A 311 -5.52 -11.34 -9.54
N ASN A 312 -5.94 -10.50 -8.60
CA ASN A 312 -6.09 -10.86 -7.19
C ASN A 312 -7.39 -11.63 -6.90
N LEU A 313 -7.72 -12.61 -7.75
CA LEU A 313 -8.88 -13.49 -7.63
C LEU A 313 -8.94 -14.25 -6.29
N LYS A 314 -7.80 -14.40 -5.60
CA LYS A 314 -7.69 -14.98 -4.25
C LYS A 314 -8.42 -14.15 -3.18
N ALA A 315 -8.55 -12.83 -3.36
CA ALA A 315 -9.35 -11.97 -2.48
C ALA A 315 -10.85 -12.21 -2.64
N LEU A 316 -11.28 -12.70 -3.80
CA LEU A 316 -12.69 -12.90 -4.19
C LEU A 316 -13.12 -14.37 -4.18
N LYS A 317 -12.21 -15.32 -3.95
CA LYS A 317 -12.49 -16.76 -3.77
C LYS A 317 -11.79 -17.34 -2.53
N PRO A 318 -12.47 -18.10 -1.67
CA PRO A 318 -11.79 -18.89 -0.64
C PRO A 318 -10.99 -20.04 -1.28
N SER A 319 -9.76 -20.26 -0.81
CA SER A 319 -8.94 -21.42 -1.17
C SER A 319 -9.09 -22.49 -0.09
N ILE A 320 -9.50 -23.71 -0.44
CA ILE A 320 -9.59 -24.83 0.51
C ILE A 320 -8.30 -25.66 0.40
N PHE A 321 -7.57 -25.79 1.51
CA PHE A 321 -6.40 -26.65 1.64
C PHE A 321 -6.76 -27.84 2.55
N ALA A 322 -6.55 -29.07 2.07
CA ALA A 322 -6.82 -30.29 2.83
C ALA A 322 -5.61 -31.23 2.82
N LEU A 323 -5.15 -31.64 4.00
CA LEU A 323 -4.14 -32.68 4.20
C LEU A 323 -4.79 -33.89 4.89
N ARG A 324 -4.43 -35.11 4.46
CA ARG A 324 -4.74 -36.37 5.15
C ARG A 324 -3.44 -37.03 5.62
N SER A 325 -3.47 -37.66 6.80
CA SER A 325 -2.35 -38.42 7.37
C SER A 325 -2.84 -39.77 7.92
N SER A 326 -1.95 -40.77 7.94
CA SER A 326 -2.15 -42.13 8.45
C SER A 326 -1.00 -42.57 9.39
N TYR A 327 -1.37 -43.34 10.43
CA TYR A 327 -0.67 -43.65 11.71
C TYR A 327 0.58 -44.56 11.65
N TYR A 328 1.40 -44.59 12.73
CA TYR A 328 1.71 -45.75 13.64
C TYR A 328 2.88 -45.48 14.63
N PHE A 329 2.78 -46.06 15.83
CA PHE A 329 3.56 -45.84 17.09
C PHE A 329 4.78 -46.76 17.29
N SER A 330 5.76 -46.31 18.10
CA SER A 330 6.65 -47.15 18.94
C SER A 330 7.35 -46.29 20.01
N THR A 331 7.49 -46.79 21.24
CA THR A 331 8.06 -46.09 22.42
C THR A 331 9.26 -46.85 23.00
N GLY A 332 10.26 -46.10 23.48
CA GLY A 332 11.36 -46.58 24.31
C GLY A 332 11.78 -45.48 25.29
N VAL A 333 12.00 -45.85 26.56
CA VAL A 333 12.23 -44.93 27.70
C VAL A 333 13.64 -45.14 28.25
N VAL A 334 14.33 -44.06 28.62
CA VAL A 334 15.55 -44.07 29.45
C VAL A 334 15.43 -42.95 30.50
N GLU A 335 15.81 -43.26 31.75
CA GLU A 335 15.74 -42.38 32.93
C GLU A 335 16.93 -41.40 33.03
N PRO A 336 16.76 -40.20 33.64
CA PRO A 336 17.84 -39.26 33.89
C PRO A 336 18.31 -39.21 35.35
N SER A 337 19.61 -38.91 35.53
CA SER A 337 20.23 -38.58 36.83
C SER A 337 20.31 -37.07 37.03
N SER A 338 19.89 -36.59 38.21
CA SER A 338 19.84 -35.18 38.62
C SER A 338 21.20 -34.60 39.06
N SER A 339 21.52 -33.40 38.60
CA SER A 339 22.44 -32.49 39.33
C SER A 339 21.92 -31.06 39.28
N LEU A 340 21.71 -30.46 40.45
CA LEU A 340 21.25 -29.08 40.67
C LEU A 340 22.18 -28.07 40.01
N ARG A 341 21.77 -27.55 38.85
CA ARG A 341 22.23 -26.27 38.30
C ARG A 341 21.04 -25.33 38.27
N SER A 342 21.25 -24.06 38.60
CA SER A 342 20.26 -23.02 38.33
C SER A 342 19.84 -23.08 36.87
N PRO A 343 18.54 -23.15 36.55
CA PRO A 343 18.07 -23.31 35.18
C PRO A 343 18.58 -22.15 34.32
N PRO A 344 19.05 -22.41 33.09
CA PRO A 344 19.57 -21.38 32.21
C PRO A 344 18.47 -20.38 31.83
N ARG A 345 18.81 -19.08 31.78
CA ARG A 345 17.93 -18.05 31.23
C ARG A 345 17.99 -18.09 29.71
N VAL A 346 16.84 -17.99 29.05
CA VAL A 346 16.76 -17.90 27.60
C VAL A 346 17.19 -16.49 27.17
N PRO A 347 18.17 -16.34 26.27
CA PRO A 347 18.62 -15.02 25.83
C PRO A 347 17.67 -14.43 24.77
N ASN A 348 17.59 -13.10 24.74
CA ASN A 348 17.03 -12.38 23.60
C ASN A 348 18.05 -12.31 22.46
N LEU A 349 17.62 -12.30 21.21
CA LEU A 349 18.48 -12.00 20.06
C LEU A 349 18.16 -10.59 19.55
N ILE A 350 19.02 -9.61 19.82
CA ILE A 350 18.82 -8.21 19.44
C ILE A 350 20.03 -7.72 18.65
N GLY A 351 19.80 -7.20 17.43
CA GLY A 351 20.86 -6.65 16.59
C GLY A 351 21.98 -7.64 16.24
N GLY A 352 21.66 -8.93 16.14
CA GLY A 352 22.63 -9.99 15.82
C GLY A 352 23.46 -10.49 17.00
N LYS A 353 23.11 -10.12 18.23
CA LYS A 353 23.78 -10.60 19.46
C LYS A 353 22.79 -11.22 20.42
N PHE A 354 23.19 -12.29 21.09
CA PHE A 354 22.46 -12.81 22.24
C PHE A 354 22.66 -11.85 23.43
N VAL A 355 21.55 -11.44 24.05
CA VAL A 355 21.48 -10.46 25.13
C VAL A 355 20.73 -11.07 26.30
N ASP A 356 21.35 -11.05 27.47
CA ASP A 356 20.68 -11.39 28.72
C ASP A 356 19.78 -10.24 29.14
N SER A 357 18.48 -10.53 29.21
CA SER A 357 17.46 -9.52 29.56
C SER A 357 17.68 -8.94 30.95
N GLN A 358 17.53 -7.62 31.05
CA GLN A 358 17.57 -6.86 32.32
C GLN A 358 16.26 -6.96 33.10
N SER A 359 15.23 -7.58 32.53
CA SER A 359 13.97 -7.84 33.24
C SER A 359 14.19 -8.68 34.50
N SER A 360 13.57 -8.24 35.59
CA SER A 360 13.48 -8.97 36.86
C SER A 360 12.38 -10.03 36.87
N SER A 361 11.45 -9.97 35.90
CA SER A 361 10.33 -10.90 35.79
C SER A 361 10.66 -12.00 34.77
N THR A 362 10.42 -13.24 35.15
CA THR A 362 10.65 -14.42 34.30
C THR A 362 9.47 -15.39 34.40
N ILE A 363 9.31 -16.24 33.40
CA ILE A 363 8.40 -17.38 33.38
C ILE A 363 9.24 -18.65 33.30
N ASP A 364 8.99 -19.59 34.19
CA ASP A 364 9.65 -20.89 34.15
C ASP A 364 9.11 -21.71 32.96
N VAL A 365 10.02 -22.24 32.14
CA VAL A 365 9.70 -23.25 31.14
C VAL A 365 9.86 -24.60 31.82
N ILE A 366 8.76 -25.34 31.90
CA ILE A 366 8.66 -26.58 32.69
C ILE A 366 8.65 -27.76 31.73
N ASN A 367 9.48 -28.76 32.01
CA ASN A 367 9.38 -30.04 31.32
C ASN A 367 8.06 -30.73 31.70
N PRO A 368 7.14 -30.98 30.75
CA PRO A 368 5.84 -31.54 31.08
C PRO A 368 5.91 -32.98 31.63
N ALA A 369 6.97 -33.73 31.32
CA ALA A 369 7.15 -35.10 31.78
C ALA A 369 7.71 -35.19 33.22
N THR A 370 8.60 -34.28 33.61
CA THR A 370 9.27 -34.32 34.93
C THR A 370 8.80 -33.24 35.91
N GLN A 371 8.10 -32.21 35.41
CA GLN A 371 7.75 -30.99 36.14
C GLN A 371 8.95 -30.17 36.64
N GLU A 372 10.15 -30.48 36.16
CA GLU A 372 11.35 -29.72 36.47
C GLU A 372 11.47 -28.48 35.57
N VAL A 373 12.02 -27.40 36.12
CA VAL A 373 12.31 -26.17 35.35
C VAL A 373 13.52 -26.42 34.46
N VAL A 374 13.33 -26.32 33.15
CA VAL A 374 14.39 -26.55 32.15
C VAL A 374 15.08 -25.26 31.71
N SER A 375 14.36 -24.14 31.72
CA SER A 375 14.89 -22.81 31.42
C SER A 375 13.97 -21.72 31.98
N GLN A 376 14.46 -20.48 32.02
CA GLN A 376 13.68 -19.31 32.44
C GLN A 376 13.56 -18.31 31.30
N LEU A 377 12.33 -18.05 30.86
CA LEU A 377 12.00 -17.08 29.82
C LEU A 377 11.88 -15.68 30.45
N PRO A 378 12.71 -14.69 30.06
CA PRO A 378 12.54 -13.33 30.53
C PRO A 378 11.29 -12.66 29.93
N LEU A 379 10.58 -11.90 30.76
CA LEU A 379 9.57 -10.95 30.28
C LEU A 379 10.28 -9.69 29.78
N THR A 380 10.67 -9.73 28.50
CA THR A 380 11.42 -8.67 27.81
C THR A 380 10.88 -7.28 28.10
N THR A 381 11.76 -6.33 28.42
CA THR A 381 11.36 -4.97 28.76
C THR A 381 10.92 -4.19 27.51
N ASN A 382 10.19 -3.09 27.71
CA ASN A 382 9.79 -2.22 26.60
C ASN A 382 11.00 -1.57 25.92
N GLU A 383 12.05 -1.27 26.68
CA GLU A 383 13.32 -0.71 26.19
C GLU A 383 14.03 -1.71 25.27
N GLU A 384 14.10 -2.98 25.66
CA GLU A 384 14.67 -4.06 24.84
C GLU A 384 13.85 -4.30 23.56
N PHE A 385 12.52 -4.30 23.67
CA PHE A 385 11.63 -4.39 22.51
C PHE A 385 11.86 -3.23 21.52
N LYS A 386 11.91 -1.98 22.02
CA LYS A 386 12.22 -0.80 21.20
C LYS A 386 13.62 -0.89 20.58
N ALA A 387 14.60 -1.45 21.30
CA ALA A 387 15.93 -1.69 20.76
C ALA A 387 15.90 -2.71 19.61
N ALA A 388 15.10 -3.78 19.72
CA ALA A 388 14.91 -4.75 18.63
C ALA A 388 14.24 -4.13 17.39
N VAL A 389 13.18 -3.35 17.57
CA VAL A 389 12.52 -2.62 16.48
C VAL A 389 13.49 -1.63 15.82
N SER A 390 14.25 -0.89 16.63
CA SER A 390 15.26 0.04 16.15
C SER A 390 16.34 -0.68 15.34
N ALA A 391 16.89 -1.80 15.84
CA ALA A 391 17.90 -2.57 15.13
C ALA A 391 17.39 -3.08 13.77
N ALA A 392 16.15 -3.59 13.71
CA ALA A 392 15.53 -4.04 12.46
C ALA A 392 15.35 -2.87 11.47
N LYS A 393 14.88 -1.70 11.95
CA LYS A 393 14.72 -0.49 11.14
C LYS A 393 16.06 -0.02 10.56
N HIS A 394 17.14 -0.04 11.35
CA HIS A 394 18.47 0.35 10.89
C HIS A 394 19.07 -0.62 9.87
N ALA A 395 18.80 -1.93 10.00
CA ALA A 395 19.31 -2.94 9.07
C ALA A 395 18.55 -2.97 7.73
N PHE A 396 17.28 -2.58 7.71
CA PHE A 396 16.39 -2.73 6.55
C PHE A 396 16.93 -2.12 5.24
N PRO A 397 17.43 -0.86 5.19
CA PRO A 397 17.90 -0.27 3.93
C PRO A 397 19.02 -1.07 3.26
N ALA A 398 20.01 -1.52 4.04
CA ALA A 398 21.11 -2.33 3.54
C ALA A 398 20.65 -3.73 3.11
N TRP A 399 19.75 -4.35 3.89
CA TRP A 399 19.23 -5.68 3.59
C TRP A 399 18.33 -5.71 2.35
N ARG A 400 17.44 -4.72 2.20
CA ARG A 400 16.58 -4.53 1.02
C ARG A 400 17.40 -4.45 -0.27
N ASN A 401 18.51 -3.71 -0.23
CA ASN A 401 19.41 -3.49 -1.35
C ASN A 401 20.44 -4.62 -1.57
N THR A 402 20.52 -5.59 -0.66
CA THR A 402 21.39 -6.77 -0.85
C THR A 402 20.87 -7.62 -2.01
N PRO A 403 21.69 -8.02 -3.00
CA PRO A 403 21.23 -8.81 -4.14
C PRO A 403 20.48 -10.08 -3.73
N ILE A 404 19.45 -10.43 -4.49
CA ILE A 404 18.57 -11.57 -4.19
C ILE A 404 19.34 -12.90 -4.05
N THR A 405 20.35 -13.12 -4.88
CA THR A 405 21.22 -14.30 -4.84
C THR A 405 22.09 -14.34 -3.59
N THR A 406 22.48 -13.18 -3.04
CA THR A 406 23.19 -13.09 -1.76
C THR A 406 22.25 -13.42 -0.60
N ARG A 407 21.01 -12.92 -0.61
CA ARG A 407 20.00 -13.29 0.40
C ARG A 407 19.65 -14.79 0.35
N GLN A 408 19.55 -15.35 -0.85
CA GLN A 408 19.31 -16.77 -1.10
C GLN A 408 20.40 -17.67 -0.48
N ARG A 409 21.68 -17.28 -0.59
CA ARG A 409 22.80 -18.03 0.02
C ARG A 409 22.68 -18.13 1.55
N VAL A 410 22.12 -17.12 2.20
CA VAL A 410 21.85 -17.17 3.65
C VAL A 410 20.83 -18.27 3.96
N MET A 411 19.76 -18.39 3.15
CA MET A 411 18.75 -19.44 3.34
C MET A 411 19.32 -20.84 3.05
N LEU A 412 20.15 -20.99 2.02
CA LEU A 412 20.86 -22.25 1.74
C LEU A 412 21.75 -22.66 2.91
N LYS A 413 22.45 -21.69 3.54
CA LYS A 413 23.26 -21.98 4.72
C LYS A 413 22.40 -22.33 5.93
N LEU A 414 21.27 -21.65 6.13
CA LEU A 414 20.33 -21.97 7.20
C LEU A 414 19.77 -23.40 7.04
N GLN A 415 19.39 -23.79 5.83
CA GLN A 415 18.94 -25.14 5.49
C GLN A 415 19.99 -26.19 5.91
N GLU A 416 21.26 -25.99 5.55
CA GLU A 416 22.37 -26.88 5.92
C GLU A 416 22.52 -26.98 7.45
N LEU A 417 22.47 -25.85 8.16
CA LEU A 417 22.66 -25.80 9.61
C LEU A 417 21.50 -26.46 10.38
N ILE A 418 20.25 -26.28 9.92
CA ILE A 418 19.09 -26.96 10.50
C ILE A 418 19.22 -28.48 10.31
N ARG A 419 19.65 -28.94 9.12
CA ARG A 419 19.89 -30.37 8.87
C ARG A 419 20.97 -30.94 9.78
N ARG A 420 22.06 -30.20 10.00
CA ARG A 420 23.15 -30.59 10.90
C ARG A 420 22.66 -30.73 12.36
N ASP A 421 21.85 -29.79 12.84
CA ASP A 421 21.47 -29.69 14.25
C ASP A 421 20.05 -30.25 14.54
N ILE A 422 19.46 -31.02 13.62
CA ILE A 422 18.05 -31.47 13.71
C ILE A 422 17.77 -32.28 14.99
N ASP A 423 18.68 -33.14 15.41
CA ASP A 423 18.56 -33.94 16.63
C ASP A 423 18.54 -33.06 17.88
N LYS A 424 19.36 -32.01 17.90
CA LYS A 424 19.44 -31.04 19.01
C LYS A 424 18.15 -30.24 19.11
N LEU A 425 17.61 -29.79 17.97
CA LEU A 425 16.35 -29.06 17.91
C LEU A 425 15.18 -29.95 18.37
N ALA A 426 15.08 -31.17 17.84
CA ALA A 426 14.03 -32.12 18.21
C ALA A 426 14.08 -32.46 19.71
N MET A 427 15.27 -32.65 20.28
CA MET A 427 15.43 -32.91 21.71
C MET A 427 14.94 -31.73 22.57
N ASN A 428 15.24 -30.49 22.19
CA ASN A 428 14.75 -29.32 22.92
C ASN A 428 13.22 -29.23 22.87
N ILE A 429 12.59 -29.46 21.71
CA ILE A 429 11.13 -29.49 21.57
C ILE A 429 10.51 -30.58 22.45
N THR A 430 11.08 -31.79 22.45
CA THR A 430 10.61 -32.87 23.31
C THR A 430 10.69 -32.48 24.79
N THR A 431 11.79 -31.85 25.21
CA THR A 431 12.00 -31.43 26.60
C THR A 431 11.08 -30.29 27.04
N GLU A 432 10.90 -29.24 26.23
CA GLU A 432 10.11 -28.06 26.62
C GLU A 432 8.61 -28.23 26.36
N GLN A 433 8.24 -29.00 25.32
CA GLN A 433 6.86 -29.13 24.88
C GLN A 433 6.23 -30.50 25.20
N GLY A 434 7.04 -31.55 25.32
CA GLY A 434 6.56 -32.91 25.57
C GLY A 434 6.15 -33.71 24.34
N LYS A 435 6.45 -33.24 23.12
CA LYS A 435 6.27 -34.05 21.90
C LYS A 435 7.14 -35.30 21.96
N THR A 436 6.65 -36.41 21.40
CA THR A 436 7.53 -37.56 21.16
C THR A 436 8.70 -37.11 20.27
N LEU A 437 9.88 -37.70 20.46
CA LEU A 437 11.06 -37.32 19.68
C LEU A 437 10.80 -37.43 18.16
N LYS A 438 10.02 -38.43 17.74
CA LYS A 438 9.57 -38.60 16.35
C LYS A 438 8.72 -37.43 15.86
N ASP A 439 7.75 -36.99 16.65
CA ASP A 439 6.89 -35.85 16.29
C ASP A 439 7.67 -34.52 16.30
N ALA A 440 8.63 -34.38 17.21
CA ALA A 440 9.55 -33.24 17.26
C ALA A 440 10.47 -33.18 16.04
N HIS A 441 10.98 -34.32 15.56
CA HIS A 441 11.66 -34.38 14.26
C HIS A 441 10.76 -33.96 13.11
N GLY A 442 9.50 -34.42 13.11
CA GLY A 442 8.50 -34.00 12.13
C GLY A 442 8.25 -32.49 12.14
N ASP A 443 8.18 -31.88 13.32
CA ASP A 443 8.05 -30.43 13.52
C ASP A 443 9.22 -29.67 12.86
N VAL A 444 10.46 -30.02 13.21
CA VAL A 444 11.65 -29.38 12.63
C VAL A 444 11.73 -29.62 11.12
N PHE A 445 11.41 -30.83 10.66
CA PHE A 445 11.44 -31.19 9.24
C PHE A 445 10.43 -30.38 8.42
N ARG A 446 9.21 -30.20 8.90
CA ARG A 446 8.21 -29.34 8.22
C ARG A 446 8.65 -27.89 8.16
N GLY A 447 9.28 -27.38 9.22
CA GLY A 447 9.89 -26.05 9.20
C GLY A 447 11.03 -25.93 8.18
N LEU A 448 11.87 -26.97 8.08
CA LEU A 448 12.95 -27.04 7.09
C LEU A 448 12.43 -26.98 5.65
N GLU A 449 11.33 -27.68 5.32
CA GLU A 449 10.71 -27.60 3.99
C GLU A 449 10.34 -26.16 3.59
N VAL A 450 9.97 -25.31 4.56
CA VAL A 450 9.70 -23.89 4.29
C VAL A 450 10.98 -23.12 3.98
N VAL A 451 12.08 -23.39 4.69
CA VAL A 451 13.39 -22.79 4.39
C VAL A 451 13.88 -23.23 3.00
N GLU A 452 13.62 -24.48 2.61
CA GLU A 452 13.93 -25.00 1.28
C GLU A 452 13.13 -24.32 0.19
N HIS A 453 11.83 -24.10 0.43
CA HIS A 453 11.02 -23.26 -0.45
C HIS A 453 11.56 -21.83 -0.55
N ALA A 454 12.00 -21.25 0.56
CA ALA A 454 12.60 -19.91 0.60
C ALA A 454 13.88 -19.82 -0.24
N CYS A 455 14.63 -20.91 -0.39
CA CYS A 455 15.79 -20.98 -1.28
C CYS A 455 15.41 -20.84 -2.76
N GLY A 456 14.16 -21.15 -3.14
CA GLY A 456 13.64 -20.99 -4.50
C GLY A 456 13.05 -19.60 -4.82
N MET A 457 13.03 -18.67 -3.85
CA MET A 457 12.30 -17.40 -3.98
C MET A 457 12.78 -16.46 -5.08
N ALA A 458 13.96 -16.69 -5.66
CA ALA A 458 14.53 -15.79 -6.66
C ALA A 458 13.63 -15.61 -7.90
N THR A 459 13.04 -16.69 -8.40
CA THR A 459 12.15 -16.64 -9.58
C THR A 459 10.78 -16.07 -9.23
N LEU A 460 10.28 -16.34 -8.03
CA LEU A 460 8.99 -15.83 -7.54
C LEU A 460 9.02 -14.32 -7.26
N GLN A 461 10.21 -13.71 -7.17
CA GLN A 461 10.38 -12.26 -7.02
C GLN A 461 10.42 -11.50 -8.35
N MET A 462 10.38 -12.18 -9.49
CA MET A 462 10.31 -11.50 -10.79
C MET A 462 9.03 -10.66 -10.89
N GLY A 463 9.18 -9.47 -11.46
CA GLY A 463 8.08 -8.58 -11.81
C GLY A 463 7.45 -8.95 -13.14
N GLU A 464 6.50 -8.13 -13.59
CA GLU A 464 5.80 -8.33 -14.85
C GLU A 464 6.03 -7.12 -15.77
N TYR A 465 5.95 -7.32 -17.08
CA TYR A 465 6.11 -6.27 -18.07
C TYR A 465 5.07 -6.45 -19.17
N VAL A 466 4.40 -5.35 -19.54
CA VAL A 466 3.48 -5.30 -20.66
C VAL A 466 3.88 -4.13 -21.56
N PRO A 467 4.34 -4.40 -22.79
CA PRO A 467 4.67 -3.35 -23.74
C PRO A 467 3.42 -2.68 -24.31
N ASN A 468 3.53 -1.41 -24.69
CA ASN A 468 2.53 -0.66 -25.46
C ASN A 468 1.09 -0.75 -24.91
N VAL A 469 0.91 -0.52 -23.61
CA VAL A 469 -0.41 -0.46 -22.96
C VAL A 469 -1.22 0.77 -23.37
N ALA A 470 -0.53 1.80 -23.83
CA ALA A 470 -1.07 2.92 -24.58
C ALA A 470 0.01 3.37 -25.57
N ASN A 471 -0.33 4.25 -26.53
CA ASN A 471 0.59 4.67 -27.60
C ASN A 471 1.93 5.18 -27.04
N GLY A 472 2.98 4.37 -27.19
CA GLY A 472 4.34 4.69 -26.72
C GLY A 472 4.55 4.57 -25.21
N ILE A 473 3.65 3.91 -24.49
CA ILE A 473 3.72 3.71 -23.04
C ILE A 473 3.81 2.22 -22.73
N ASP A 474 4.90 1.83 -22.07
CA ASP A 474 5.06 0.52 -21.46
C ASP A 474 4.71 0.56 -19.97
N THR A 475 4.31 -0.57 -19.41
CA THR A 475 4.12 -0.71 -17.96
C THR A 475 4.87 -1.92 -17.44
N PHE A 476 5.35 -1.82 -16.21
CA PHE A 476 5.90 -2.95 -15.49
C PHE A 476 5.66 -2.84 -13.99
N SER A 477 5.60 -4.00 -13.35
CA SER A 477 5.54 -4.13 -11.90
C SER A 477 6.90 -4.63 -11.39
N ILE A 478 7.33 -4.10 -10.26
CA ILE A 478 8.48 -4.63 -9.51
C ILE A 478 8.00 -5.07 -8.14
N ARG A 479 8.61 -6.13 -7.60
CA ARG A 479 8.33 -6.59 -6.24
C ARG A 479 9.34 -6.01 -5.29
N GLU A 480 8.85 -5.30 -4.28
CA GLU A 480 9.72 -4.71 -3.26
C GLU A 480 9.46 -5.30 -1.86
N PRO A 481 10.49 -5.38 -1.01
CA PRO A 481 10.31 -5.69 0.41
C PRO A 481 9.47 -4.63 1.12
N LEU A 482 8.52 -5.06 1.97
CA LEU A 482 7.63 -4.14 2.70
C LEU A 482 8.33 -3.29 3.76
N GLY A 483 9.27 -3.87 4.51
CA GLY A 483 9.83 -3.22 5.70
C GLY A 483 10.13 -4.19 6.83
N VAL A 484 9.99 -3.70 8.06
CA VAL A 484 10.08 -4.50 9.28
C VAL A 484 8.77 -5.29 9.45
N CYS A 485 8.86 -6.61 9.50
CA CYS A 485 7.74 -7.52 9.73
C CYS A 485 7.83 -8.16 11.12
N ALA A 486 6.70 -8.53 11.70
CA ALA A 486 6.62 -9.24 12.98
C ALA A 486 5.74 -10.49 12.87
N GLY A 487 6.10 -11.54 13.61
CA GLY A 487 5.33 -12.78 13.72
C GLY A 487 5.08 -13.12 15.19
N ILE A 488 3.89 -13.65 15.49
CA ILE A 488 3.49 -14.08 16.83
C ILE A 488 3.15 -15.56 16.74
N CYS A 489 3.89 -16.39 17.46
CA CYS A 489 3.80 -17.85 17.35
C CYS A 489 3.03 -18.44 18.55
N PRO A 490 2.08 -19.37 18.35
CA PRO A 490 1.59 -20.24 19.41
C PRO A 490 2.65 -21.29 19.83
N PHE A 491 2.41 -21.95 20.97
CA PHE A 491 3.31 -22.93 21.58
C PHE A 491 3.33 -24.32 20.91
N ASN A 492 2.36 -24.64 20.05
CA ASN A 492 2.07 -26.02 19.62
C ASN A 492 3.01 -26.56 18.53
N PHE A 493 3.78 -25.70 17.85
CA PHE A 493 4.80 -26.10 16.88
C PHE A 493 6.00 -25.14 16.93
N PRO A 494 6.85 -25.24 17.96
CA PRO A 494 7.89 -24.26 18.27
C PRO A 494 9.04 -24.17 17.25
N ALA A 495 9.14 -25.09 16.28
CA ALA A 495 10.07 -24.97 15.15
C ALA A 495 9.34 -24.67 13.84
N MET A 496 8.32 -25.44 13.48
CA MET A 496 7.60 -25.31 12.22
C MET A 496 6.91 -23.97 12.10
N ILE A 497 6.15 -23.49 13.10
CA ILE A 497 5.40 -22.24 12.96
C ILE A 497 6.33 -21.03 12.82
N PRO A 498 7.38 -20.84 13.65
CA PRO A 498 8.32 -19.74 13.45
C PRO A 498 8.98 -19.73 12.08
N LEU A 499 9.26 -20.90 11.49
CA LEU A 499 9.80 -21.03 10.13
C LEU A 499 8.72 -20.85 9.04
N TRP A 500 7.45 -21.09 9.39
CA TRP A 500 6.31 -21.03 8.45
C TRP A 500 5.63 -19.66 8.40
N LEU A 501 5.73 -18.84 9.46
CA LEU A 501 5.20 -17.48 9.48
C LEU A 501 5.97 -16.59 8.49
N HIS A 502 5.58 -16.68 7.23
CA HIS A 502 5.69 -15.57 6.30
C HIS A 502 4.48 -14.67 6.56
N VAL A 503 4.67 -13.35 6.58
CA VAL A 503 3.52 -12.44 6.50
C VAL A 503 2.73 -12.90 5.28
N ALA A 504 1.45 -13.20 5.47
CA ALA A 504 0.53 -13.65 4.42
C ALA A 504 0.25 -12.50 3.44
N ILE A 505 1.30 -11.99 2.82
CA ILE A 505 1.22 -11.11 1.67
C ILE A 505 0.93 -12.07 0.52
N PRO A 506 -0.19 -11.91 -0.20
CA PRO A 506 -0.35 -12.64 -1.44
C PRO A 506 0.89 -12.36 -2.30
N LEU A 507 1.70 -13.39 -2.53
CA LEU A 507 2.62 -13.43 -3.65
C LEU A 507 1.74 -13.47 -4.91
N SER A 508 1.15 -12.32 -5.26
CA SER A 508 0.41 -12.08 -6.49
C SER A 508 1.35 -11.42 -7.47
#